data_AF-A0A368L036-F1
#
_entry.id   AF-A0A368L036-F1
#
_cell.length_a   1.000
_cell.length_b   1.000
_cell.length_c   1.000
_cell.angle_alpha   90.00
_cell.angle_beta   90.00
_cell.angle_gamma   90.00
#
_symmetry.space_group_name_H-M   'P 1'
#
loop_
_entity.id
_entity.type
_entity.pdbx_description
1 polymer ?
#
loop_
_entity_poly.entity_id
_entity_poly.type
_entity_poly.pdbx_seq_one_letter_code
_entity_poly.pdbx_strand_id
1 'polypeptide(L)'
;MVSRLSLARRHLALLALLLAGCSSMLPSSQNAAKSAWPDFLAVRQAYDRLVPMQSAEAELRAEKFHPDVNPQVMVLSQLEILRRFVVPNMPQQFIDPGVQACLAAQQKCIAYEIDIKQINRQRVGNVVLDVTSFKRNTEIRGWRFNGVFLVVEGRLVYKTWGGQAEVAEQENVSNPLGPVQTITPPIFGGK
;
A
#
# COMPACT_ATOMS: atom_id res chain seq x y z
N MET A 1 66.59 -3.14 -3.75
CA MET A 1 65.46 -2.16 -3.67
C MET A 1 64.23 -2.54 -4.51
N VAL A 2 64.34 -3.37 -5.55
CA VAL A 2 63.21 -3.73 -6.46
C VAL A 2 62.13 -4.62 -5.82
N SER A 3 62.48 -5.47 -4.83
CA SER A 3 61.55 -6.44 -4.23
C SER A 3 60.44 -5.82 -3.38
N ARG A 4 60.71 -4.70 -2.66
CA ARG A 4 59.73 -4.03 -1.79
C ARG A 4 58.65 -3.28 -2.58
N LEU A 5 58.99 -2.74 -3.76
CA LEU A 5 58.02 -2.11 -4.68
C LEU A 5 57.03 -3.13 -5.25
N SER A 6 57.48 -4.36 -5.54
CA SER A 6 56.61 -5.43 -6.08
C SER A 6 55.61 -5.96 -5.04
N LEU A 7 56.02 -6.02 -3.76
CA LEU A 7 55.15 -6.44 -2.66
C LEU A 7 54.08 -5.36 -2.37
N ALA A 8 54.48 -4.10 -2.34
CA ALA A 8 53.57 -2.97 -2.16
C ALA A 8 52.52 -2.90 -3.28
N ARG A 9 52.91 -3.16 -4.54
CA ARG A 9 51.97 -3.24 -5.68
C ARG A 9 50.96 -4.38 -5.54
N ARG A 10 51.38 -5.54 -5.04
CA ARG A 10 50.49 -6.69 -4.80
C ARG A 10 49.49 -6.41 -3.67
N HIS A 11 49.93 -5.75 -2.58
CA HIS A 11 49.04 -5.35 -1.50
C HIS A 11 48.04 -4.27 -1.93
N LEU A 12 48.46 -3.29 -2.75
CA LEU A 12 47.59 -2.26 -3.29
C LEU A 12 46.51 -2.85 -4.23
N ALA A 13 46.88 -3.83 -5.05
CA ALA A 13 45.94 -4.54 -5.92
C ALA A 13 44.93 -5.40 -5.13
N LEU A 14 45.38 -6.07 -4.05
CA LEU A 14 44.50 -6.85 -3.18
C LEU A 14 43.49 -5.95 -2.43
N LEU A 15 43.95 -4.78 -1.98
CA LEU A 15 43.09 -3.78 -1.34
C LEU A 15 42.05 -3.24 -2.34
N ALA A 16 42.44 -2.93 -3.57
CA ALA A 16 41.51 -2.48 -4.62
C ALA A 16 40.44 -3.54 -4.97
N LEU A 17 40.79 -4.83 -4.92
CA LEU A 17 39.86 -5.93 -5.18
C LEU A 17 38.84 -6.12 -4.03
N LEU A 18 39.26 -5.89 -2.79
CA LEU A 18 38.38 -5.98 -1.61
C LEU A 18 37.38 -4.80 -1.53
N LEU A 19 37.72 -3.62 -2.06
CA LEU A 19 36.80 -2.48 -2.09
C LEU A 19 35.78 -2.51 -3.24
N ALA A 20 35.98 -3.34 -4.28
CA ALA A 20 35.07 -3.42 -5.42
C ALA A 20 33.80 -4.24 -5.17
N GLY A 21 33.68 -4.92 -4.01
CA GLY A 21 32.60 -5.87 -3.73
C GLY A 21 31.27 -5.29 -3.22
N CYS A 22 31.19 -4.00 -2.87
CA CYS A 22 30.02 -3.47 -2.14
C CYS A 22 29.10 -2.53 -2.95
N SER A 23 29.40 -2.23 -4.22
CA SER A 23 28.69 -1.20 -4.99
C SER A 23 27.44 -1.69 -5.76
N SER A 24 27.16 -3.00 -5.83
CA SER A 24 26.05 -3.52 -6.64
C SER A 24 24.79 -3.93 -5.86
N MET A 25 24.79 -3.86 -4.53
CA MET A 25 23.67 -4.34 -3.70
C MET A 25 22.86 -3.16 -3.16
N LEU A 26 22.20 -2.43 -4.06
CA LEU A 26 21.23 -1.39 -3.68
C LEU A 26 20.01 -2.04 -3.02
N PRO A 27 19.63 -1.66 -1.78
CA PRO A 27 18.39 -2.14 -1.19
C PRO A 27 17.21 -1.51 -1.94
N SER A 28 16.44 -2.34 -2.63
CA SER A 28 15.10 -2.00 -3.08
C SER A 28 14.12 -2.34 -1.95
N SER A 29 13.20 -1.43 -1.63
CA SER A 29 12.15 -1.69 -0.66
C SER A 29 10.81 -1.81 -1.39
N GLN A 30 10.29 -3.04 -1.43
CA GLN A 30 8.95 -3.32 -1.90
C GLN A 30 8.00 -3.32 -0.70
N ASN A 31 7.23 -2.25 -0.53
CA ASN A 31 6.12 -2.22 0.43
C ASN A 31 4.83 -2.57 -0.32
N ALA A 32 4.69 -3.85 -0.66
CA ALA A 32 3.49 -4.41 -1.28
C ALA A 32 2.88 -5.44 -0.33
N ALA A 33 1.77 -5.10 0.32
CA ALA A 33 0.91 -6.14 0.89
C ALA A 33 0.45 -7.02 -0.27
N LYS A 34 0.59 -8.35 -0.21
CA LYS A 34 0.19 -9.21 -1.35
C LYS A 34 -1.31 -9.02 -1.64
N SER A 35 -1.62 -8.44 -2.80
CA SER A 35 -3.01 -8.30 -3.27
C SER A 35 -3.48 -9.60 -3.91
N ALA A 36 -4.79 -9.89 -3.80
CA ALA A 36 -5.42 -10.97 -4.52
C ALA A 36 -5.49 -10.73 -6.05
N TRP A 37 -5.26 -9.48 -6.50
CA TRP A 37 -5.25 -9.12 -7.91
C TRP A 37 -3.87 -8.60 -8.33
N PRO A 38 -3.43 -8.92 -9.57
CA PRO A 38 -2.13 -8.49 -10.07
C PRO A 38 -2.06 -6.97 -10.33
N ASP A 39 -3.16 -6.37 -10.78
CA ASP A 39 -3.23 -4.98 -11.18
C ASP A 39 -4.61 -4.36 -10.92
N PHE A 40 -4.69 -3.04 -11.16
CA PHE A 40 -5.93 -2.28 -11.02
C PHE A 40 -7.05 -2.76 -11.94
N LEU A 41 -6.72 -3.19 -13.17
CA LEU A 41 -7.73 -3.62 -14.14
C LEU A 41 -8.38 -4.93 -13.70
N ALA A 42 -7.60 -5.85 -13.15
CA ALA A 42 -8.08 -7.13 -12.66
C ALA A 42 -9.08 -6.96 -11.50
N VAL A 43 -8.76 -6.09 -10.51
CA VAL A 43 -9.71 -5.81 -9.42
C VAL A 43 -10.94 -5.04 -9.92
N ARG A 44 -10.76 -4.15 -10.91
CA ARG A 44 -11.88 -3.43 -11.54
C ARG A 44 -12.85 -4.39 -12.24
N GLN A 45 -12.33 -5.34 -13.01
CA GLN A 45 -13.14 -6.35 -13.69
C GLN A 45 -13.88 -7.25 -12.71
N ALA A 46 -13.22 -7.69 -11.64
CA ALA A 46 -13.86 -8.45 -10.57
C ALA A 46 -15.00 -7.66 -9.92
N TYR A 47 -14.78 -6.37 -9.63
CA TYR A 47 -15.81 -5.49 -9.10
C TYR A 47 -17.00 -5.34 -10.06
N ASP A 48 -16.75 -5.21 -11.36
CA ASP A 48 -17.79 -4.94 -12.37
C ASP A 48 -18.73 -6.13 -12.58
N ARG A 49 -18.30 -7.36 -12.29
CA ARG A 49 -19.16 -8.56 -12.36
C ARG A 49 -20.26 -8.59 -11.30
N LEU A 50 -20.06 -7.91 -10.17
CA LEU A 50 -21.00 -7.93 -9.05
C LEU A 50 -22.12 -6.92 -9.29
N VAL A 51 -23.39 -7.35 -9.30
CA VAL A 51 -24.52 -6.46 -9.60
C VAL A 51 -25.39 -6.29 -8.36
N PRO A 52 -25.63 -5.05 -7.86
CA PRO A 52 -26.56 -4.81 -6.77
C PRO A 52 -27.94 -5.41 -7.03
N MET A 53 -28.56 -5.92 -5.98
CA MET A 53 -29.84 -6.63 -5.95
C MET A 53 -29.86 -7.98 -6.68
N GLN A 54 -28.80 -8.35 -7.39
CA GLN A 54 -28.71 -9.61 -8.11
C GLN A 54 -27.69 -10.53 -7.46
N SER A 55 -26.46 -10.06 -7.29
CA SER A 55 -25.33 -10.84 -6.78
C SER A 55 -25.51 -11.23 -5.32
N ALA A 56 -25.18 -12.49 -5.03
CA ALA A 56 -25.11 -13.01 -3.68
C ALA A 56 -23.75 -12.74 -3.03
N GLU A 57 -23.71 -12.78 -1.70
CA GLU A 57 -22.47 -12.71 -0.92
C GLU A 57 -21.45 -13.82 -1.28
N ALA A 58 -21.94 -14.99 -1.71
CA ALA A 58 -21.08 -16.05 -2.22
C ALA A 58 -20.28 -15.61 -3.47
N GLU A 59 -20.82 -14.73 -4.31
CA GLU A 59 -20.11 -14.18 -5.47
C GLU A 59 -19.04 -13.18 -5.03
N LEU A 60 -19.28 -12.39 -3.99
CA LEU A 60 -18.24 -11.53 -3.39
C LEU A 60 -17.07 -12.39 -2.90
N ARG A 61 -17.37 -13.54 -2.27
CA ARG A 61 -16.35 -14.50 -1.82
C ARG A 61 -15.61 -15.14 -2.99
N ALA A 62 -16.30 -15.48 -4.09
CA ALA A 62 -15.67 -15.98 -5.31
C ALA A 62 -14.72 -14.96 -5.93
N GLU A 63 -15.14 -13.69 -5.97
CA GLU A 63 -14.37 -12.56 -6.50
C GLU A 63 -13.36 -11.97 -5.50
N LYS A 64 -13.11 -12.60 -4.34
CA LYS A 64 -12.11 -12.16 -3.32
C LYS A 64 -12.42 -10.84 -2.60
N PHE A 65 -13.68 -10.41 -2.57
CA PHE A 65 -14.17 -9.25 -1.82
C PHE A 65 -14.80 -9.62 -0.46
N HIS A 66 -14.34 -10.70 0.18
CA HIS A 66 -14.85 -11.17 1.47
C HIS A 66 -13.69 -11.50 2.43
N PRO A 67 -13.80 -11.20 3.74
CA PRO A 67 -12.72 -11.40 4.71
C PRO A 67 -12.18 -12.83 4.79
N ASP A 68 -13.06 -13.84 4.71
CA ASP A 68 -12.67 -15.26 4.73
C ASP A 68 -11.64 -15.66 3.66
N VAL A 69 -11.62 -14.97 2.53
CA VAL A 69 -10.75 -15.30 1.38
C VAL A 69 -9.71 -14.22 1.10
N ASN A 70 -9.85 -13.04 1.71
CA ASN A 70 -8.99 -11.90 1.50
C ASN A 70 -8.82 -11.10 2.79
N PRO A 71 -7.64 -11.14 3.43
CA PRO A 71 -7.39 -10.45 4.70
C PRO A 71 -7.32 -8.92 4.55
N GLN A 72 -7.32 -8.38 3.33
CA GLN A 72 -7.40 -6.94 3.09
C GLN A 72 -8.84 -6.40 3.16
N VAL A 73 -9.84 -7.29 3.25
CA VAL A 73 -11.25 -6.92 3.39
C VAL A 73 -11.59 -6.77 4.86
N MET A 74 -12.11 -5.61 5.22
CA MET A 74 -12.56 -5.26 6.56
C MET A 74 -14.09 -5.31 6.62
N VAL A 75 -14.63 -5.68 7.78
CA VAL A 75 -16.06 -5.60 8.06
C VAL A 75 -16.34 -4.29 8.80
N LEU A 76 -17.22 -3.45 8.26
CA LEU A 76 -17.61 -2.20 8.91
C LEU A 76 -18.84 -2.40 9.79
N SER A 77 -18.86 -1.70 10.92
CA SER A 77 -20.00 -1.60 11.83
C SER A 77 -21.08 -0.66 11.29
N GLN A 78 -22.31 -0.77 11.81
CA GLN A 78 -23.42 0.10 11.42
C GLN A 78 -23.11 1.60 11.62
N LEU A 79 -22.34 1.96 12.65
CA LEU A 79 -21.94 3.34 12.91
C LEU A 79 -20.99 3.88 11.83
N GLU A 80 -20.08 3.05 11.33
CA GLU A 80 -19.17 3.41 10.24
C GLU A 80 -19.92 3.57 8.92
N ILE A 81 -20.90 2.69 8.64
CA ILE A 81 -21.80 2.83 7.48
C ILE A 81 -22.52 4.18 7.54
N LEU A 82 -23.16 4.50 8.67
CA LEU A 82 -23.86 5.78 8.84
C LEU A 82 -22.94 6.98 8.61
N ARG A 83 -21.75 6.99 9.23
CA ARG A 83 -20.77 8.09 9.08
C ARG A 83 -20.27 8.27 7.65
N ARG A 84 -20.23 7.19 6.86
CA ARG A 84 -19.69 7.19 5.50
C ARG A 84 -20.72 7.60 4.45
N PHE A 85 -21.98 7.22 4.64
CA PHE A 85 -23.02 7.41 3.63
C PHE A 85 -24.06 8.47 3.96
N VAL A 86 -24.13 8.93 5.22
CA VAL A 86 -25.09 9.94 5.66
C VAL A 86 -24.33 11.14 6.19
N VAL A 87 -24.52 12.29 5.53
CA VAL A 87 -24.07 13.58 6.05
C VAL A 87 -25.19 14.24 6.84
N PRO A 88 -24.88 15.04 7.88
CA PRO A 88 -25.91 15.75 8.64
C PRO A 88 -26.82 16.59 7.73
N ASN A 89 -28.12 16.58 8.01
CA ASN A 89 -29.16 17.31 7.27
C ASN A 89 -29.34 16.89 5.79
N MET A 90 -28.80 15.76 5.35
CA MET A 90 -29.07 15.23 4.00
C MET A 90 -30.51 14.70 3.89
N PRO A 91 -31.30 15.18 2.92
CA PRO A 91 -32.61 14.59 2.64
C PRO A 91 -32.48 13.14 2.18
N GLN A 92 -33.35 12.26 2.70
CA GLN A 92 -33.28 10.81 2.47
C GLN A 92 -33.32 10.44 0.97
N GLN A 93 -34.02 11.23 0.15
CA GLN A 93 -34.10 11.05 -1.31
C GLN A 93 -32.76 11.11 -2.05
N PHE A 94 -31.72 11.70 -1.46
CA PHE A 94 -30.38 11.74 -2.05
C PHE A 94 -29.51 10.54 -1.65
N ILE A 95 -29.99 9.70 -0.74
CA ILE A 95 -29.32 8.47 -0.33
C ILE A 95 -29.73 7.37 -1.31
N ASP A 96 -28.75 6.62 -1.83
CA ASP A 96 -29.00 5.50 -2.73
C ASP A 96 -29.97 4.47 -2.09
N PRO A 97 -30.96 3.92 -2.84
CA PRO A 97 -31.93 2.98 -2.30
C PRO A 97 -31.30 1.75 -1.63
N GLY A 98 -30.17 1.24 -2.12
CA GLY A 98 -29.46 0.11 -1.52
C GLY A 98 -28.84 0.47 -0.17
N VAL A 99 -28.34 1.70 -0.04
CA VAL A 99 -27.88 2.23 1.25
C VAL A 99 -29.06 2.40 2.21
N GLN A 100 -30.20 2.94 1.75
CA GLN A 100 -31.40 3.05 2.59
C GLN A 100 -31.87 1.68 3.09
N ALA A 101 -31.89 0.66 2.21
CA ALA A 101 -32.24 -0.70 2.58
C ALA A 101 -31.28 -1.28 3.64
N CYS A 102 -29.98 -1.05 3.49
CA CYS A 102 -28.98 -1.43 4.50
C CYS A 102 -29.23 -0.74 5.85
N LEU A 103 -29.47 0.57 5.85
CA LEU A 103 -29.74 1.33 7.08
C LEU A 103 -31.01 0.84 7.79
N ALA A 104 -32.07 0.53 7.03
CA ALA A 104 -33.31 -0.03 7.55
C ALA A 104 -33.12 -1.45 8.14
N ALA A 105 -32.21 -2.25 7.58
CA ALA A 105 -31.92 -3.61 8.03
C ALA A 105 -31.07 -3.68 9.32
N GLN A 106 -30.47 -2.57 9.76
CA GLN A 106 -29.67 -2.47 10.99
C GLN A 106 -28.60 -3.56 11.09
N GLN A 107 -28.63 -4.39 12.14
CA GLN A 107 -27.64 -5.46 12.38
C GLN A 107 -27.61 -6.55 11.30
N LYS A 108 -28.62 -6.61 10.44
CA LYS A 108 -28.67 -7.54 9.30
C LYS A 108 -27.92 -7.01 8.07
N CYS A 109 -27.51 -5.74 8.08
CA CYS A 109 -26.62 -5.20 7.08
C CYS A 109 -25.17 -5.36 7.49
N ILE A 110 -24.37 -5.94 6.60
CA ILE A 110 -22.94 -6.10 6.75
C ILE A 110 -22.27 -5.31 5.63
N ALA A 111 -21.26 -4.52 5.98
CA ALA A 111 -20.47 -3.79 5.01
C ALA A 111 -19.07 -4.39 4.91
N TYR A 112 -18.65 -4.68 3.68
CA TYR A 112 -17.30 -5.12 3.37
C TYR A 112 -16.55 -3.97 2.70
N GLU A 113 -15.49 -3.50 3.33
CA GLU A 113 -14.59 -2.49 2.79
C GLU A 113 -13.26 -3.13 2.38
N ILE A 114 -12.70 -2.69 1.26
CA ILE A 114 -11.37 -3.07 0.81
C ILE A 114 -10.59 -1.82 0.44
N ASP A 115 -9.34 -1.72 0.90
CA ASP A 115 -8.39 -0.67 0.51
C ASP A 115 -7.06 -1.32 0.13
N ILE A 116 -6.83 -1.45 -1.18
CA ILE A 116 -5.65 -2.05 -1.75
C ILE A 116 -4.72 -0.94 -2.21
N LYS A 117 -3.48 -1.00 -1.73
CA LYS A 117 -2.40 -0.12 -2.18
C LYS A 117 -1.21 -0.97 -2.62
N GLN A 118 -0.99 -1.04 -3.94
CA GLN A 118 0.20 -1.66 -4.53
C GLN A 118 1.14 -0.57 -4.97
N ILE A 119 2.28 -0.40 -4.28
CA ILE A 119 3.27 0.60 -4.64
C ILE A 119 4.66 -0.03 -4.66
N ASN A 120 5.31 0.09 -5.81
CA ASN A 120 6.72 -0.20 -5.99
C ASN A 120 7.51 1.11 -5.85
N ARG A 121 8.49 1.12 -4.94
CA ARG A 121 9.41 2.24 -4.77
C ARG A 121 10.77 1.82 -5.29
N GLN A 122 11.19 2.42 -6.39
CA GLN A 122 12.53 2.21 -6.92
C GLN A 122 13.40 3.42 -6.57
N ARG A 123 14.54 3.14 -5.93
CA ARG A 123 15.54 4.15 -5.59
C ARG A 123 16.37 4.45 -6.83
N VAL A 124 16.38 5.70 -7.27
CA VAL A 124 17.16 6.12 -8.43
C VAL A 124 18.29 7.03 -7.94
N GLY A 125 19.54 6.53 -7.92
CA GLY A 125 20.70 7.30 -7.47
C GLY A 125 22.03 6.54 -7.51
N ASN A 126 23.14 7.27 -7.67
CA ASN A 126 24.51 6.74 -7.63
C ASN A 126 25.05 6.77 -6.19
N VAL A 127 25.31 5.59 -5.62
CA VAL A 127 25.78 5.40 -4.23
C VAL A 127 27.05 6.19 -3.90
N VAL A 128 27.95 6.38 -4.88
CA VAL A 128 29.23 7.08 -4.66
C VAL A 128 29.04 8.59 -4.47
N LEU A 129 27.99 9.17 -5.06
CA LEU A 129 27.57 10.54 -4.76
C LEU A 129 26.69 10.58 -3.51
N ASP A 130 25.98 9.50 -3.15
CA ASP A 130 25.04 9.42 -2.03
C ASP A 130 25.73 9.45 -0.64
N VAL A 131 27.03 9.14 -0.55
CA VAL A 131 27.82 9.28 0.71
C VAL A 131 28.03 10.76 1.08
N THR A 132 27.95 11.68 0.11
CA THR A 132 28.07 13.13 0.33
C THR A 132 26.82 13.93 -0.07
N SER A 133 25.80 13.27 -0.65
CA SER A 133 24.64 13.97 -1.23
C SER A 133 23.41 13.86 -0.33
N PHE A 134 23.09 14.99 0.28
CA PHE A 134 21.91 15.26 1.09
C PHE A 134 20.58 15.22 0.30
N LYS A 135 20.45 14.46 -0.80
CA LYS A 135 19.26 14.42 -1.66
C LYS A 135 19.00 12.99 -2.16
N ARG A 136 17.82 12.47 -1.87
CA ARG A 136 17.35 11.13 -2.24
C ARG A 136 16.20 11.28 -3.23
N ASN A 137 16.35 10.74 -4.44
CA ASN A 137 15.28 10.69 -5.43
C ASN A 137 14.69 9.28 -5.48
N THR A 138 13.39 9.15 -5.22
CA THR A 138 12.65 7.88 -5.24
C THR A 138 11.53 7.99 -6.27
N GLU A 139 11.53 7.08 -7.24
CA GLU A 139 10.41 6.95 -8.17
C GLU A 139 9.41 5.95 -7.59
N ILE A 140 8.18 6.43 -7.42
CA ILE A 140 7.08 5.69 -6.84
C ILE A 140 6.09 5.38 -7.95
N ARG A 141 5.92 4.10 -8.26
CA ARG A 141 4.93 3.60 -9.22
C ARG A 141 3.95 2.65 -8.55
N GLY A 142 2.68 2.70 -8.91
CA GLY A 142 1.71 1.80 -8.29
C GLY A 142 0.28 2.02 -8.72
N TRP A 143 -0.64 1.43 -7.97
CA TRP A 143 -2.08 1.62 -8.11
C TRP A 143 -2.77 1.51 -6.75
N ARG A 144 -3.96 2.09 -6.66
CA ARG A 144 -4.81 2.01 -5.47
C ARG A 144 -6.25 1.70 -5.88
N PHE A 145 -6.90 0.84 -5.11
CA PHE A 145 -8.31 0.55 -5.26
C PHE A 145 -8.97 0.57 -3.88
N ASN A 146 -10.06 1.32 -3.75
CA ASN A 146 -10.92 1.29 -2.58
C ASN A 146 -12.33 0.88 -2.99
N GLY A 147 -12.95 -0.03 -2.25
CA GLY A 147 -14.29 -0.53 -2.55
C GLY A 147 -15.10 -0.74 -1.28
N VAL A 148 -16.40 -0.49 -1.35
CA VAL A 148 -17.36 -0.81 -0.29
C VAL A 148 -18.53 -1.57 -0.89
N PHE A 149 -18.92 -2.65 -0.24
CA PHE A 149 -20.07 -3.48 -0.60
C PHE A 149 -20.99 -3.57 0.62
N LEU A 150 -22.28 -3.28 0.44
CA LEU A 150 -23.30 -3.47 1.48
C LEU A 150 -24.10 -4.71 1.15
N VAL A 151 -24.17 -5.63 2.11
CA VAL A 151 -24.87 -6.90 1.99
C VAL A 151 -25.96 -6.96 3.05
N VAL A 152 -27.18 -7.29 2.65
CA VAL A 152 -28.31 -7.52 3.57
C VAL A 152 -28.77 -8.96 3.37
N GLU A 153 -28.74 -9.74 4.46
CA GLU A 153 -29.17 -11.15 4.45
C GLU A 153 -28.55 -11.96 3.28
N GLY A 154 -27.26 -11.76 3.03
CA GLY A 154 -26.52 -12.47 1.97
C GLY A 154 -26.74 -11.95 0.55
N ARG A 155 -27.48 -10.85 0.35
CA ARG A 155 -27.67 -10.18 -0.94
C ARG A 155 -26.88 -8.88 -1.02
N LEU A 156 -26.11 -8.67 -2.08
CA LEU A 156 -25.47 -7.37 -2.34
C LEU A 156 -26.56 -6.33 -2.65
N VAL A 157 -26.71 -5.31 -1.81
CA VAL A 157 -27.72 -4.24 -2.02
C VAL A 157 -27.11 -2.95 -2.57
N TYR A 158 -25.82 -2.72 -2.33
CA TYR A 158 -25.12 -1.54 -2.80
C TYR A 158 -23.64 -1.83 -2.97
N LYS A 159 -23.00 -1.19 -3.95
CA LYS A 159 -21.55 -1.19 -4.09
C LYS A 159 -21.05 0.18 -4.55
N THR A 160 -19.87 0.56 -4.10
CA THR A 160 -19.15 1.74 -4.59
C THR A 160 -17.66 1.46 -4.63
N TRP A 161 -16.93 2.19 -5.46
CA TRP A 161 -15.50 2.04 -5.59
C TRP A 161 -14.84 3.38 -5.94
N GLY A 162 -13.54 3.46 -5.71
CA GLY A 162 -12.67 4.54 -6.13
C GLY A 162 -11.23 4.05 -6.20
N GLY A 163 -10.31 4.96 -6.52
CA GLY A 163 -8.89 4.65 -6.54
C GLY A 163 -8.15 5.37 -7.65
N GLN A 164 -6.92 4.92 -7.90
CA GLN A 164 -6.01 5.47 -8.90
C GLN A 164 -5.42 4.30 -9.69
N ALA A 165 -5.69 4.28 -11.00
CA ALA A 165 -5.21 3.22 -11.90
C ALA A 165 -3.69 3.23 -12.06
N GLU A 166 -3.10 4.42 -12.04
CA GLU A 166 -1.67 4.62 -12.03
C GLU A 166 -1.32 5.73 -11.02
N VAL A 167 -0.42 5.40 -10.11
CA VAL A 167 0.25 6.32 -9.19
C VAL A 167 1.66 6.49 -9.72
N ALA A 168 2.02 7.69 -10.13
CA ALA A 168 3.37 8.06 -10.52
C ALA A 168 3.79 9.28 -9.72
N GLU A 169 4.59 9.08 -8.68
CA GLU A 169 5.09 10.15 -7.81
C GLU A 169 6.63 10.16 -7.81
N GLN A 170 7.21 11.36 -7.81
CA GLN A 170 8.65 11.56 -7.61
C GLN A 170 8.86 12.15 -6.22
N GLU A 171 9.44 11.37 -5.32
CA GLU A 171 9.73 11.83 -3.96
C GLU A 171 11.21 12.23 -3.86
N ASN A 172 11.46 13.52 -3.60
CA ASN A 172 12.80 14.07 -3.43
C ASN A 172 13.04 14.43 -1.96
N VAL A 173 13.61 13.50 -1.19
CA VAL A 173 13.90 13.70 0.24
C VAL A 173 15.28 14.31 0.37
N SER A 174 15.36 15.54 0.87
CA SER A 174 16.64 16.14 1.24
C SER A 174 16.83 16.07 2.76
N ASN A 175 17.84 15.33 3.23
CA ASN A 175 18.15 15.25 4.66
C ASN A 175 19.53 15.86 4.95
N PRO A 176 19.64 17.19 5.11
CA PRO A 176 20.90 17.95 5.16
C PRO A 176 21.81 17.64 6.36
N LEU A 177 21.38 16.78 7.30
CA LEU A 177 22.10 16.52 8.56
C LEU A 177 22.72 15.11 8.65
N GLY A 178 22.53 14.25 7.66
CA GLY A 178 23.14 12.92 7.60
C GLY A 178 22.68 11.93 8.68
N PRO A 179 23.18 10.67 8.67
CA PRO A 179 22.70 9.57 9.52
C PRO A 179 23.13 9.65 11.01
N VAL A 180 23.78 10.73 11.44
CA VAL A 180 24.38 10.81 12.79
C VAL A 180 23.36 11.19 13.88
N GLN A 181 22.10 11.50 13.53
CA GLN A 181 21.10 11.95 14.51
C GLN A 181 20.16 10.85 15.05
N THR A 182 20.35 9.58 14.70
CA THR A 182 19.57 8.48 15.31
C THR A 182 20.33 7.79 16.45
N ILE A 183 20.91 8.58 17.36
CA ILE A 183 21.36 8.09 18.66
C ILE A 183 20.56 8.83 19.72
N THR A 184 19.29 8.46 19.87
CA THR A 184 18.61 8.66 21.15
C THR A 184 18.73 7.33 21.89
N PRO A 185 19.59 7.19 22.92
CA PRO A 185 19.51 6.04 23.79
C PRO A 185 18.11 6.01 24.43
N PRO A 186 17.52 4.84 24.70
CA PRO A 186 16.36 4.80 25.56
C PRO A 186 16.78 5.38 26.91
N ILE A 187 16.22 6.53 27.29
CA ILE A 187 16.32 7.01 28.67
C ILE A 187 15.46 6.05 29.50
N PHE A 188 16.04 4.92 29.86
CA PHE A 188 15.64 4.18 31.03
C PHE A 188 16.09 4.98 32.25
N GLY A 189 15.11 5.59 32.92
CA GLY A 189 15.16 6.04 34.29
C GLY A 189 13.70 6.15 34.72
N GLY A 190 13.14 5.24 35.52
CA GLY A 190 13.75 4.64 36.70
C GLY A 190 13.60 5.58 37.88
N LYS A 191 12.35 5.94 38.21
CA LYS A 191 11.74 5.99 39.55
C LYS A 191 10.24 6.21 39.41
#